data_AF-A0A8H2MA09-F1
#
_entry.id   AF-A0A8H2MA09-F1
#
_cell.length_a   1.000
_cell.length_b   1.000
_cell.length_c   1.000
_cell.angle_alpha   90.00
_cell.angle_beta   90.00
_cell.angle_gamma   90.00
#
_symmetry.space_group_name_H-M   'P 1'
#
loop_
_entity.id
_entity.type
_entity.pdbx_description
1 polymer ?
#
loop_
_entity_poly.entity_id
_entity_poly.type
_entity_poly.pdbx_seq_one_letter_code
_entity_poly.pdbx_strand_id
1 'polypeptide(L)'
;MKKILKILLGLALICLVACQGEKEASQPALGPMVRIKDELYLSTGYVNSLVTCGTADGQITSTVPNSQEPREDNQSNFGKGYDWQVWEGGYVSVKIDDQWILFRNIAMDSNQIPSCVAHFKARVLETEEDRLLVQATEIDDGFVLLKRSLTKPIALDIDNLDHAKDGQVTTQGLEGKEVEVWFDGQISQEEPEKSTPIFLGQIYKIQVLED
;
A
#
# COMPACT_ATOMS: atom_id res chain seq x y z
N MET A 1 21.76 -57.28 59.07
CA MET A 1 21.72 -56.52 60.33
C MET A 1 20.79 -55.32 60.14
N LYS A 2 19.64 -55.32 60.82
CA LYS A 2 18.64 -54.25 60.90
C LYS A 2 19.19 -53.04 61.66
N LYS A 3 19.06 -51.81 61.13
CA LYS A 3 19.00 -50.54 61.89
C LYS A 3 18.15 -49.55 61.08
N ILE A 4 16.84 -49.51 61.30
CA ILE A 4 16.09 -48.56 62.16
C ILE A 4 16.12 -47.11 61.62
N LEU A 5 15.06 -46.82 60.85
CA LEU A 5 14.12 -45.70 60.97
C LEU A 5 14.53 -44.51 61.87
N LYS A 6 14.68 -43.33 61.25
CA LYS A 6 14.34 -42.04 61.87
C LYS A 6 13.59 -41.17 60.85
N ILE A 7 12.29 -41.09 61.05
CA ILE A 7 11.38 -40.12 60.43
C ILE A 7 11.72 -38.75 61.05
N LEU A 8 12.06 -37.77 60.20
CA LEU A 8 12.16 -36.37 60.60
C LEU A 8 11.15 -35.58 59.76
N LEU A 9 10.12 -35.15 60.47
CA LEU A 9 9.03 -34.28 60.05
C LEU A 9 9.63 -32.91 59.67
N GLY A 10 9.62 -32.59 58.37
CA GLY A 10 10.06 -31.30 57.83
C GLY A 10 8.94 -30.69 56.99
N LEU A 11 8.15 -29.82 57.61
CA LEU A 11 7.17 -28.97 56.95
C LEU A 11 7.93 -27.95 56.08
N ALA A 12 7.88 -28.10 54.76
CA ALA A 12 8.46 -27.13 53.83
C ALA A 12 7.49 -26.85 52.67
N LEU A 13 6.73 -25.79 52.89
CA LEU A 13 6.15 -24.84 51.93
C LEU A 13 6.15 -25.27 50.45
N ILE A 14 4.96 -25.61 49.96
CA ILE A 14 4.66 -25.72 48.53
C ILE A 14 4.73 -24.29 47.94
N CYS A 15 5.87 -23.91 47.36
CA CYS A 15 5.93 -22.78 46.45
C CYS A 15 5.33 -23.23 45.11
N LEU A 16 4.02 -23.01 44.95
CA LEU A 16 3.41 -22.90 43.63
C LEU A 16 4.04 -21.70 42.94
N VAL A 17 5.13 -21.93 42.21
CA VAL A 17 5.61 -20.99 41.21
C VAL A 17 4.56 -21.02 40.09
N ALA A 18 3.55 -20.17 40.23
CA ALA A 18 2.78 -19.74 39.08
C ALA A 18 3.77 -19.00 38.18
N CYS A 19 4.24 -19.67 37.12
CA CYS A 19 4.76 -18.98 35.95
C CYS A 19 3.59 -18.15 35.38
N GLN A 20 3.36 -16.97 35.95
CA GLN A 20 2.67 -15.91 35.26
C GLN A 20 3.66 -15.49 34.17
N GLY A 21 3.44 -16.00 32.96
CA GLY A 21 3.97 -15.34 31.78
C GLY A 21 3.44 -13.92 31.82
N GLU A 22 4.31 -12.97 32.14
CA GLU A 22 4.04 -11.56 31.92
C GLU A 22 3.73 -11.42 30.44
N LYS A 23 2.46 -11.18 30.12
CA LYS A 23 2.09 -10.68 28.80
C LYS A 23 2.71 -9.29 28.72
N GLU A 24 3.91 -9.19 28.15
CA GLU A 24 4.42 -7.92 27.65
C GLU A 24 3.32 -7.31 26.80
N ALA A 25 2.78 -6.18 27.23
CA ALA A 25 1.85 -5.41 26.45
C ALA A 25 2.60 -4.89 25.23
N SER A 26 2.43 -5.55 24.08
CA SER A 26 3.03 -5.12 22.82
C SER A 26 2.52 -3.72 22.49
N GLN A 27 3.43 -2.76 22.36
CA GLN A 27 3.11 -1.43 21.86
C GLN A 27 2.46 -1.56 20.47
N PRO A 28 1.46 -0.72 20.12
CA PRO A 28 0.82 -0.79 18.82
C PRO A 28 1.85 -0.51 17.71
N ALA A 29 1.74 -1.25 16.61
CA ALA A 29 2.58 -1.02 15.45
C ALA A 29 2.25 0.35 14.82
N LEU A 30 3.29 1.07 14.42
CA LEU A 30 3.16 2.30 13.64
C LEU A 30 3.08 1.94 12.15
N GLY A 31 2.58 2.86 11.33
CA GLY A 31 2.67 2.71 9.87
C GLY A 31 4.14 2.59 9.40
N PRO A 32 4.41 2.01 8.22
CA PRO A 32 5.76 1.89 7.70
C PRO A 32 6.39 3.28 7.52
N MET A 33 7.54 3.49 8.14
CA MET A 33 8.27 4.75 8.16
C MET A 33 9.75 4.55 7.86
N VAL A 34 10.35 5.54 7.21
CA VAL A 34 11.79 5.59 6.91
C VAL A 34 12.31 7.00 7.15
N ARG A 35 13.52 7.12 7.69
CA ARG A 35 14.22 8.40 7.81
C ARG A 35 15.34 8.48 6.77
N ILE A 36 15.32 9.51 5.95
CA ILE A 36 16.26 9.73 4.84
C ILE A 36 16.64 11.21 4.82
N LYS A 37 17.94 11.51 4.83
CA LYS A 37 18.49 12.88 4.77
C LYS A 37 17.86 13.79 5.83
N ASP A 38 17.84 13.33 7.07
CA ASP A 38 17.27 13.99 8.25
C ASP A 38 15.75 14.25 8.23
N GLU A 39 15.04 13.72 7.25
CA GLU A 39 13.59 13.84 7.12
C GLU A 39 12.90 12.51 7.38
N LEU A 40 11.71 12.56 8.00
CA LEU A 40 10.90 11.39 8.30
C LEU A 40 9.78 11.25 7.26
N TYR A 41 9.68 10.07 6.69
CA TYR A 41 8.69 9.75 5.67
C TYR A 41 7.79 8.60 6.13
N LEU A 42 6.49 8.73 5.85
CA LEU A 42 5.46 7.73 6.13
C LEU A 42 4.94 7.15 4.81
N SER A 43 4.79 5.84 4.73
CA SER A 43 4.27 5.18 3.53
C SER A 43 2.86 5.69 3.20
N THR A 44 2.62 5.96 1.92
CA THR A 44 1.27 6.29 1.41
C THR A 44 0.52 5.04 0.94
N GLY A 45 1.24 3.93 0.72
CA GLY A 45 0.71 2.74 0.06
C GLY A 45 0.59 2.84 -1.45
N TYR A 46 0.83 4.00 -2.06
CA TYR A 46 0.76 4.18 -3.50
C TYR A 46 2.04 3.76 -4.21
N VAL A 47 1.90 3.23 -5.42
CA VAL A 47 3.04 2.95 -6.31
C VAL A 47 3.40 4.20 -7.11
N ASN A 48 4.69 4.51 -7.20
CA ASN A 48 5.24 5.47 -8.15
C ASN A 48 5.45 4.79 -9.50
N SER A 49 4.58 5.10 -10.45
CA SER A 49 4.58 4.51 -11.79
C SER A 49 5.41 5.31 -12.81
N LEU A 50 6.14 6.35 -12.36
CA LEU A 50 7.02 7.18 -13.19
C LEU A 50 8.52 6.98 -12.89
N VAL A 51 8.89 6.05 -12.01
CA VAL A 51 10.31 5.72 -11.78
C VAL A 51 10.89 5.03 -13.01
N THR A 52 11.81 5.70 -13.71
CA THR A 52 12.37 5.23 -14.99
C THR A 52 13.83 4.78 -14.92
N CYS A 53 14.63 5.30 -13.99
CA CYS A 53 16.10 5.16 -14.07
C CYS A 53 16.68 3.95 -13.33
N GLY A 54 15.89 3.25 -12.50
CA GLY A 54 16.29 2.03 -11.76
C GLY A 54 17.52 2.15 -10.85
N THR A 55 18.20 3.30 -10.85
CA THR A 55 19.44 3.54 -10.10
C THR A 55 19.08 4.16 -8.77
N ALA A 56 19.22 3.40 -7.69
CA ALA A 56 18.91 3.88 -6.35
C ALA A 56 19.78 5.08 -5.95
N ASP A 57 19.21 6.03 -5.22
CA ASP A 57 19.96 7.11 -4.58
C ASP A 57 20.65 6.62 -3.30
N GLY A 58 20.09 5.59 -2.67
CA GLY A 58 20.63 4.94 -1.50
C GLY A 58 19.86 3.68 -1.13
N GLN A 59 20.22 3.11 0.02
CA GLN A 59 19.59 1.89 0.53
C GLN A 59 19.33 2.04 2.03
N ILE A 60 18.22 1.48 2.51
CA ILE A 60 17.91 1.35 3.93
C ILE A 60 18.87 0.33 4.56
N THR A 61 19.68 0.75 5.54
CA THR A 61 20.76 -0.08 6.11
C THR A 61 20.47 -0.61 7.51
N SER A 62 19.54 0.01 8.24
CA SER A 62 19.19 -0.39 9.61
C SER A 62 17.68 -0.41 9.83
N THR A 63 17.24 -1.06 10.92
CA THR A 63 15.83 -1.12 11.27
C THR A 63 15.60 -1.10 12.78
N VAL A 64 14.50 -0.47 13.18
CA VAL A 64 13.95 -0.46 14.55
C VAL A 64 12.67 -1.32 14.59
N PRO A 65 12.16 -1.70 15.78
CA PRO A 65 10.86 -2.36 15.88
C PRO A 65 9.75 -1.54 15.21
N ASN A 66 8.74 -2.23 14.65
CA ASN A 66 7.60 -1.59 13.97
C ASN A 66 6.79 -0.62 14.86
N SER A 67 6.93 -0.71 16.18
CA SER A 67 6.31 0.19 17.16
C SER A 67 7.15 1.44 17.45
N GLN A 68 8.25 1.68 16.73
CA GLN A 68 9.16 2.80 16.95
C GLN A 68 9.36 3.61 15.66
N GLU A 69 9.52 4.92 15.82
CA GLU A 69 9.92 5.80 14.73
C GLU A 69 11.43 5.66 14.45
N PRO A 70 11.85 5.59 13.18
CA PRO A 70 13.27 5.64 12.83
C PRO A 70 13.87 7.01 13.17
N ARG A 71 15.06 7.02 13.76
CA ARG A 71 15.75 8.23 14.26
C ARG A 71 17.08 8.51 13.57
N GLU A 72 17.62 7.54 12.85
CA GLU A 72 18.87 7.65 12.09
C GLU A 72 18.59 7.62 10.59
N ASP A 73 19.46 8.23 9.79
CA ASP A 73 19.35 8.16 8.33
C ASP A 73 19.51 6.72 7.82
N ASN A 74 18.73 6.39 6.79
CA ASN A 74 18.64 5.04 6.22
C ASN A 74 18.16 3.98 7.23
N GLN A 75 17.37 4.40 8.22
CA GLN A 75 16.71 3.53 9.18
C GLN A 75 15.21 3.45 8.88
N SER A 76 14.63 2.26 8.98
CA SER A 76 13.19 2.06 8.85
C SER A 76 12.60 1.27 10.02
N ASN A 77 11.28 1.23 10.13
CA ASN A 77 10.58 0.34 11.06
C ASN A 77 9.96 -0.91 10.39
N PHE A 78 10.31 -1.19 9.13
CA PHE A 78 9.74 -2.26 8.31
C PHE A 78 10.79 -3.18 7.65
N GLY A 79 12.07 -3.02 8.00
CA GLY A 79 13.17 -3.85 7.51
C GLY A 79 14.33 -3.06 6.92
N LYS A 80 15.21 -3.75 6.21
CA LYS A 80 16.44 -3.18 5.62
C LYS A 80 16.77 -3.87 4.30
N GLY A 81 17.68 -3.28 3.53
CA GLY A 81 18.06 -3.77 2.19
C GLY A 81 17.17 -3.26 1.07
N TYR A 82 16.23 -2.35 1.37
CA TYR A 82 15.39 -1.71 0.37
C TYR A 82 16.08 -0.49 -0.22
N ASP A 83 16.13 -0.43 -1.55
CA ASP A 83 16.62 0.72 -2.28
C ASP A 83 15.62 1.87 -2.21
N TRP A 84 16.10 3.11 -2.18
CA TRP A 84 15.26 4.29 -2.20
C TRP A 84 15.74 5.34 -3.20
N GLN A 85 14.81 6.16 -3.66
CA GLN A 85 15.05 7.31 -4.54
C GLN A 85 14.26 8.52 -4.05
N VAL A 86 14.90 9.68 -4.00
CA VAL A 86 14.17 10.94 -3.77
C VAL A 86 13.28 11.20 -4.98
N TRP A 87 12.03 11.54 -4.69
CA TRP A 87 11.07 11.99 -5.68
C TRP A 87 10.73 13.47 -5.44
N GLU A 88 10.25 14.14 -6.48
CA GLU A 88 9.84 15.53 -6.38
C GLU A 88 8.68 15.73 -5.39
N GLY A 89 8.49 16.96 -4.93
CA GLY A 89 7.34 17.34 -4.12
C GLY A 89 7.34 16.80 -2.69
N GLY A 90 8.48 16.36 -2.15
CA GLY A 90 8.60 15.88 -0.77
C GLY A 90 8.30 14.39 -0.58
N TYR A 91 8.42 13.61 -1.66
CA TYR A 91 8.25 12.16 -1.63
C TYR A 91 9.59 11.43 -1.73
N VAL A 92 9.62 10.20 -1.23
CA VAL A 92 10.65 9.22 -1.52
C VAL A 92 9.96 7.96 -2.03
N SER A 93 10.52 7.34 -3.06
CA SER A 93 10.14 6.00 -3.51
C SER A 93 11.04 4.96 -2.86
N VAL A 94 10.47 3.93 -2.23
CA VAL A 94 11.21 2.79 -1.67
C VAL A 94 10.84 1.54 -2.45
N LYS A 95 11.83 0.80 -2.96
CA LYS A 95 11.60 -0.43 -3.72
C LYS A 95 11.27 -1.59 -2.79
N ILE A 96 10.03 -2.06 -2.79
CA ILE A 96 9.50 -3.17 -1.98
C ILE A 96 8.77 -4.13 -2.92
N ASP A 97 9.10 -5.42 -2.88
CA ASP A 97 8.49 -6.46 -3.72
C ASP A 97 8.44 -6.09 -5.22
N ASP A 98 9.56 -5.54 -5.71
CA ASP A 98 9.73 -5.04 -7.09
C ASP A 98 8.86 -3.84 -7.50
N GLN A 99 8.13 -3.23 -6.57
CA GLN A 99 7.38 -1.98 -6.78
C GLN A 99 8.02 -0.81 -6.04
N TRP A 100 7.97 0.38 -6.64
CA TRP A 100 8.44 1.62 -6.01
C TRP A 100 7.32 2.24 -5.19
N ILE A 101 7.26 1.95 -3.91
CA ILE A 101 6.22 2.45 -3.00
C ILE A 101 6.55 3.88 -2.57
N LEU A 102 5.58 4.78 -2.66
CA LEU A 102 5.70 6.17 -2.25
C LEU A 102 5.62 6.30 -0.73
N PHE A 103 6.55 7.08 -0.21
CA PHE A 103 6.56 7.56 1.15
C PHE A 103 6.52 9.09 1.11
N ARG A 104 5.63 9.67 1.90
CA ARG A 104 5.41 11.12 1.98
C ARG A 104 6.16 11.68 3.18
N ASN A 105 6.84 12.81 3.01
CA ASN A 105 7.40 13.53 4.14
C ASN A 105 6.26 13.95 5.09
N ILE A 106 6.38 13.63 6.37
CA ILE A 106 5.31 13.86 7.36
C ILE A 106 5.01 15.35 7.57
N ALA A 107 5.95 16.23 7.24
CA ALA A 107 5.77 17.68 7.33
C ALA A 107 4.88 18.25 6.21
N MET A 108 4.56 17.45 5.20
CA MET A 108 3.67 17.87 4.11
C MET A 108 2.21 17.90 4.56
N ASP A 109 1.51 18.96 4.16
CA ASP A 109 0.06 19.08 4.28
C ASP A 109 -0.59 18.85 2.90
N SER A 110 -0.76 17.58 2.54
CA SER A 110 -1.47 17.19 1.32
C SER A 110 -2.13 15.83 1.48
N ASN A 111 -3.38 15.75 1.01
CA ASN A 111 -4.19 14.53 0.95
C ASN A 111 -4.49 14.11 -0.50
N GLN A 112 -3.86 14.76 -1.49
CA GLN A 112 -4.06 14.42 -2.90
C GLN A 112 -3.24 13.18 -3.27
N ILE A 113 -3.78 12.37 -4.18
CA ILE A 113 -3.00 11.27 -4.78
C ILE A 113 -1.89 11.92 -5.63
N PRO A 114 -0.61 11.56 -5.42
CA PRO A 114 0.49 12.16 -6.18
C PRO A 114 0.38 11.90 -7.68
N SER A 115 0.78 12.86 -8.51
CA SER A 115 0.71 12.77 -9.98
C SER A 115 1.52 11.61 -10.58
N CYS A 116 2.51 11.09 -9.84
CA CYS A 116 3.31 9.93 -10.27
C CYS A 116 2.63 8.57 -10.03
N VAL A 117 1.46 8.54 -9.39
CA VAL A 117 0.61 7.35 -9.31
C VAL A 117 -0.11 7.16 -10.64
N ALA A 118 -0.12 5.95 -11.18
CA ALA A 118 -0.77 5.66 -12.45
C ALA A 118 -2.26 6.03 -12.41
N HIS A 119 -2.69 6.83 -13.38
CA HIS A 119 -4.08 7.23 -13.51
C HIS A 119 -4.47 7.52 -14.96
N PHE A 120 -5.77 7.46 -15.21
CA PHE A 120 -6.38 7.78 -16.49
C PHE A 120 -7.84 8.24 -16.31
N LYS A 121 -8.33 9.05 -17.24
CA LYS A 121 -9.77 9.29 -17.38
C LYS A 121 -10.38 8.28 -18.33
N ALA A 122 -11.63 7.93 -18.09
CA ALA A 122 -12.35 6.98 -18.91
C ALA A 122 -13.84 7.27 -18.96
N ARG A 123 -14.45 6.87 -20.08
CA ARG A 123 -15.90 6.82 -20.24
C ARG A 123 -16.43 5.49 -19.75
N VAL A 124 -17.48 5.50 -18.93
CA VAL A 124 -18.24 4.30 -18.59
C VAL A 124 -19.08 3.87 -19.79
N LEU A 125 -18.82 2.67 -20.29
CA LEU A 125 -19.55 2.07 -21.40
C LEU A 125 -20.81 1.33 -20.92
N GLU A 126 -20.64 0.49 -19.89
CA GLU A 126 -21.67 -0.40 -19.36
C GLU A 126 -21.46 -0.53 -17.84
N THR A 127 -22.55 -0.79 -17.11
CA THR A 127 -22.51 -1.03 -15.67
C THR A 127 -23.13 -2.36 -15.28
N GLU A 128 -22.45 -3.10 -14.40
CA GLU A 128 -22.96 -4.26 -13.68
C GLU A 128 -23.19 -3.90 -12.20
N GLU A 129 -23.66 -4.85 -11.39
CA GLU A 129 -23.95 -4.62 -9.95
C GLU A 129 -22.71 -4.20 -9.18
N ASP A 130 -21.57 -4.85 -9.43
CA ASP A 130 -20.30 -4.70 -8.72
C ASP A 130 -19.15 -4.21 -9.61
N ARG A 131 -19.42 -3.92 -10.88
CA ARG A 131 -18.37 -3.63 -11.88
C ARG A 131 -18.77 -2.55 -12.88
N LEU A 132 -17.75 -1.82 -13.35
CA LEU A 132 -17.83 -0.90 -14.48
C LEU A 132 -17.03 -1.46 -15.65
N LEU A 133 -17.58 -1.36 -16.87
CA LEU A 133 -16.80 -1.49 -18.09
C LEU A 133 -16.51 -0.09 -18.63
N VAL A 134 -15.25 0.28 -18.76
CA VAL A 134 -14.85 1.63 -19.16
C VAL A 134 -13.91 1.63 -20.37
N GLN A 135 -13.87 2.73 -21.10
CA GLN A 135 -12.89 2.99 -22.15
C GLN A 135 -12.04 4.19 -21.76
N ALA A 136 -10.72 4.03 -21.69
CA ALA A 136 -9.80 5.14 -21.43
C ALA A 136 -9.97 6.24 -22.49
N THR A 137 -10.10 7.48 -22.03
CA THR A 137 -10.30 8.70 -22.84
C THR A 137 -9.11 9.64 -22.76
N GLU A 138 -8.42 9.69 -21.62
CA GLU A 138 -7.24 10.54 -21.39
C GLU A 138 -6.22 9.84 -20.50
N ILE A 139 -4.95 9.90 -20.90
CA ILE A 139 -3.80 9.36 -20.14
C ILE A 139 -2.68 10.39 -20.25
N ASP A 140 -2.12 10.81 -19.11
CA ASP A 140 -1.01 11.76 -19.05
C ASP A 140 0.20 11.23 -19.85
N ASP A 141 0.87 12.12 -20.58
CA ASP A 141 1.97 11.77 -21.48
C ASP A 141 3.21 11.22 -20.74
N GLY A 142 3.32 11.45 -19.42
CA GLY A 142 4.30 10.82 -18.56
C GLY A 142 4.13 9.30 -18.47
N PHE A 143 2.91 8.77 -18.59
CA PHE A 143 2.63 7.33 -18.54
C PHE A 143 2.68 6.67 -19.92
N VAL A 144 3.82 6.76 -20.61
CA VAL A 144 4.01 6.24 -21.97
C VAL A 144 3.66 4.75 -22.09
N LEU A 145 4.04 3.93 -21.12
CA LEU A 145 3.74 2.49 -21.13
C LEU A 145 2.25 2.22 -20.92
N LEU A 146 1.63 2.91 -19.97
CA LEU A 146 0.19 2.82 -19.70
C LEU A 146 -0.63 3.13 -20.96
N LYS A 147 -0.28 4.22 -21.64
CA LYS A 147 -0.93 4.66 -22.88
C LYS A 147 -0.84 3.64 -24.01
N ARG A 148 0.21 2.79 -24.01
CA ARG A 148 0.36 1.70 -24.99
C ARG A 148 -0.40 0.45 -24.61
N SER A 149 -0.64 0.19 -23.32
CA SER A 149 -1.35 -1.00 -22.84
C SER A 149 -2.87 -0.83 -22.84
N LEU A 150 -3.41 0.35 -22.51
CA LEU A 150 -4.86 0.59 -22.41
C LEU A 150 -5.54 0.78 -23.78
N THR A 151 -5.59 -0.28 -24.57
CA THR A 151 -6.04 -0.26 -25.98
C THR A 151 -7.46 -0.78 -26.22
N LYS A 152 -8.09 -1.36 -25.19
CA LYS A 152 -9.43 -1.96 -25.24
C LYS A 152 -10.18 -1.66 -23.93
N PRO A 153 -11.48 -2.00 -23.81
CA PRO A 153 -12.24 -1.75 -22.60
C PRO A 153 -11.60 -2.39 -21.36
N ILE A 154 -11.77 -1.72 -20.23
CA ILE A 154 -11.19 -2.05 -18.94
C ILE A 154 -12.32 -2.37 -17.98
N ALA A 155 -12.23 -3.51 -17.29
CA ALA A 155 -13.13 -3.87 -16.22
C ALA A 155 -12.61 -3.33 -14.89
N LEU A 156 -13.47 -2.63 -14.15
CA LEU A 156 -13.15 -2.07 -12.84
C LEU A 156 -14.10 -2.65 -11.79
N ASP A 157 -13.54 -3.18 -10.70
CA ASP A 157 -14.32 -3.45 -9.48
C ASP A 157 -14.62 -2.13 -8.77
N ILE A 158 -15.79 -2.04 -8.13
CA ILE A 158 -16.30 -0.78 -7.58
C ILE A 158 -15.96 -0.54 -6.10
N ASP A 159 -15.15 -1.40 -5.48
CA ASP A 159 -14.84 -1.30 -4.04
C ASP A 159 -14.32 0.08 -3.62
N ASN A 160 -13.61 0.77 -4.52
CA ASN A 160 -13.05 2.11 -4.30
C ASN A 160 -13.71 3.19 -5.17
N LEU A 161 -14.97 2.97 -5.56
CA LEU A 161 -15.78 3.94 -6.30
C LEU A 161 -16.36 5.00 -5.36
N ASP A 162 -16.03 6.26 -5.64
CA ASP A 162 -16.56 7.45 -4.98
C ASP A 162 -17.93 7.83 -5.58
N HIS A 163 -18.88 6.90 -5.47
CA HIS A 163 -20.28 7.08 -5.87
C HIS A 163 -21.17 6.20 -5.00
N ALA A 164 -21.97 6.85 -4.15
CA ALA A 164 -22.85 6.15 -3.23
C ALA A 164 -24.26 6.74 -3.26
N LYS A 165 -25.24 5.84 -3.12
CA LYS A 165 -26.65 6.17 -2.96
C LYS A 165 -27.16 5.47 -1.72
N ASP A 166 -27.82 6.23 -0.85
CA ASP A 166 -28.32 5.73 0.44
C ASP A 166 -27.23 5.04 1.30
N GLY A 167 -25.98 5.53 1.19
CA GLY A 167 -24.83 5.02 1.93
C GLY A 167 -24.22 3.72 1.37
N GLN A 168 -24.69 3.24 0.22
CA GLN A 168 -24.13 2.07 -0.47
C GLN A 168 -23.47 2.50 -1.77
N VAL A 169 -22.26 1.98 -2.02
CA VAL A 169 -21.59 2.14 -3.30
C VAL A 169 -22.46 1.52 -4.39
N THR A 170 -22.62 2.20 -5.51
CA THR A 170 -23.48 1.76 -6.60
C THR A 170 -22.94 2.21 -7.94
N THR A 171 -23.27 1.49 -9.02
CA THR A 171 -23.00 1.88 -10.40
C THR A 171 -24.17 2.61 -11.06
N GLN A 172 -25.31 2.72 -10.36
CA GLN A 172 -26.54 3.26 -10.93
C GLN A 172 -26.34 4.68 -11.48
N GLY A 173 -26.67 4.86 -12.76
CA GLY A 173 -26.63 6.16 -13.44
C GLY A 173 -25.25 6.58 -13.95
N LEU A 174 -24.27 5.68 -13.94
CA LEU A 174 -22.91 5.98 -14.40
C LEU A 174 -22.69 5.70 -15.89
N GLU A 175 -23.55 4.97 -16.59
CA GLU A 175 -23.40 4.75 -18.05
C GLU A 175 -23.27 6.07 -18.81
N GLY A 176 -22.22 6.19 -19.62
CA GLY A 176 -21.89 7.38 -20.40
C GLY A 176 -21.17 8.50 -19.63
N LYS A 177 -21.03 8.41 -18.30
CA LYS A 177 -20.28 9.37 -17.49
C LYS A 177 -18.78 9.17 -17.64
N GLU A 178 -18.02 10.22 -17.35
CA GLU A 178 -16.57 10.12 -17.22
C GLU A 178 -16.17 9.84 -15.77
N VAL A 179 -15.14 9.03 -15.60
CA VAL A 179 -14.49 8.73 -14.33
C VAL A 179 -12.99 8.97 -14.45
N GLU A 180 -12.34 9.26 -13.34
CA GLU A 180 -10.88 9.21 -13.21
C GLU A 180 -10.49 8.07 -12.27
N VAL A 181 -9.50 7.29 -12.69
CA VAL A 181 -9.10 6.04 -12.04
C VAL A 181 -7.64 6.14 -11.64
N TRP A 182 -7.32 5.90 -10.36
CA TRP A 182 -5.96 5.77 -9.84
C TRP A 182 -5.70 4.33 -9.41
N PHE A 183 -4.56 3.77 -9.77
CA PHE A 183 -4.22 2.38 -9.50
C PHE A 183 -2.70 2.15 -9.40
N ASP A 184 -2.30 0.93 -9.06
CA ASP A 184 -0.90 0.54 -8.81
C ASP A 184 -0.01 0.39 -10.04
N GLY A 185 -0.55 0.62 -11.25
CA GLY A 185 0.16 0.49 -12.51
C GLY A 185 0.23 -0.94 -13.07
N GLN A 186 -0.28 -1.96 -12.37
CA GLN A 186 -0.30 -3.33 -12.87
C GLN A 186 -1.49 -3.56 -13.81
N ILE A 187 -1.24 -4.23 -14.93
CA ILE A 187 -2.21 -4.47 -15.99
C ILE A 187 -2.13 -5.94 -16.40
N SER A 188 -3.28 -6.55 -16.67
CA SER A 188 -3.36 -7.90 -17.24
C SER A 188 -4.38 -7.97 -18.37
N GLN A 189 -4.30 -9.04 -19.18
CA GLN A 189 -5.09 -9.22 -20.40
C GLN A 189 -4.89 -8.10 -21.41
N GLU A 190 -3.66 -7.59 -21.60
CA GLU A 190 -3.39 -6.49 -22.53
C GLU A 190 -3.38 -6.90 -24.02
N GLU A 191 -3.55 -8.19 -24.33
CA GLU A 191 -3.47 -8.65 -25.71
C GLU A 191 -4.62 -8.10 -26.56
N PRO A 192 -4.34 -7.29 -27.61
CA PRO A 192 -5.37 -6.55 -28.34
C PRO A 192 -6.30 -7.44 -29.16
N GLU A 193 -5.87 -8.64 -29.53
CA GLU A 193 -6.66 -9.62 -30.28
C GLU A 193 -7.69 -10.37 -29.42
N LYS A 194 -7.58 -10.31 -28.09
CA LYS A 194 -8.52 -10.97 -27.17
C LYS A 194 -9.68 -10.06 -26.84
N SER A 195 -10.91 -10.59 -26.90
CA SER A 195 -12.13 -9.88 -26.51
C SER A 195 -12.29 -9.69 -25.00
N THR A 196 -11.52 -10.40 -24.18
CA THR A 196 -11.49 -10.20 -22.74
C THR A 196 -11.06 -8.75 -22.44
N PRO A 197 -11.75 -8.03 -21.53
CA PRO A 197 -11.33 -6.69 -21.15
C PRO A 197 -9.98 -6.72 -20.43
N ILE A 198 -9.36 -5.55 -20.34
CA ILE A 198 -8.19 -5.34 -19.48
C ILE A 198 -8.64 -5.39 -18.02
N PHE A 199 -7.81 -5.96 -17.16
CA PHE A 199 -7.95 -5.85 -15.70
C PHE A 199 -6.76 -5.09 -15.12
N LEU A 200 -7.05 -4.25 -14.13
CA LEU A 200 -6.04 -3.51 -13.37
C LEU A 200 -5.64 -4.30 -12.13
N GLY A 201 -4.47 -3.99 -11.57
CA GLY A 201 -4.10 -4.40 -10.22
C GLY A 201 -4.91 -3.66 -9.16
N GLN A 202 -4.26 -3.28 -8.06
CA GLN A 202 -4.94 -2.55 -7.00
C GLN A 202 -5.43 -1.18 -7.49
N ILE A 203 -6.76 -1.01 -7.52
CA ILE A 203 -7.41 0.27 -7.76
C ILE A 203 -7.45 1.03 -6.44
N TYR A 204 -6.89 2.24 -6.41
CA TYR A 204 -6.88 3.10 -5.21
C TYR A 204 -8.13 3.97 -5.11
N LYS A 205 -8.61 4.47 -6.25
CA LYS A 205 -9.78 5.36 -6.30
C LYS A 205 -10.39 5.34 -7.70
N ILE A 206 -11.72 5.36 -7.76
CA ILE A 206 -12.48 5.72 -8.95
C ILE A 206 -13.34 6.93 -8.59
N GLN A 207 -13.10 8.06 -9.24
CA GLN A 207 -13.85 9.29 -9.01
C GLN A 207 -14.76 9.58 -10.19
N VAL A 208 -16.05 9.80 -9.94
CA VAL A 208 -16.98 10.29 -10.96
C VAL A 208 -16.67 11.76 -11.23
N LEU A 209 -16.52 12.13 -12.50
CA LEU A 209 -16.30 13.52 -12.90
C LEU A 209 -17.66 14.20 -13.16
N GLU A 210 -17.83 15.41 -12.63
CA GLU A 210 -19.02 16.22 -12.90
C GLU A 210 -18.99 16.74 -14.35
N ASP A 211 -20.16 16.82 -14.98
CA ASP A 211 -20.34 17.37 -16.35
C ASP A 211 -20.22 18.91 -16.39
#